data_AF-A0A949N6G9-F1
#
_entry.id   AF-A0A949N6G9-F1
#
_cell.length_a   1.000
_cell.length_b   1.000
_cell.length_c   1.000
_cell.angle_alpha   90.00
_cell.angle_beta   90.00
_cell.angle_gamma   90.00
#
_symmetry.space_group_name_H-M   'P 1'
#
loop_
_entity.id
_entity.type
_entity.pdbx_description
1 polymer ?
#
loop_
_entity_poly.entity_id
_entity_poly.type
_entity_poly.pdbx_seq_one_letter_code
_entity_poly.pdbx_strand_id
1 'polypeptide(L)' 'MAVVGEVVRDIARERVGRVVGREGSYVQLRPLGGGREWDAEPRELRAMSQTEVLSALVAELNARSRRGI' A
#
# COMPACT_ATOMS: atom_id res chain seq x y z
N MET A 1 -11.25 2.77 9.83
CA MET A 1 -11.21 3.98 9.00
C MET A 1 -9.75 4.22 8.69
N ALA A 2 -9.30 3.95 7.45
CA ALA A 2 -7.90 4.13 7.10
C ALA A 2 -7.58 5.64 7.04
N VAL A 3 -6.46 6.04 7.63
CA VAL A 3 -6.05 7.46 7.70
C VAL A 3 -5.08 7.77 6.57
N VAL A 4 -5.16 8.97 5.99
CA VAL A 4 -4.16 9.42 5.00
C VAL A 4 -2.75 9.30 5.61
N GLY A 5 -1.85 8.67 4.87
CA GLY A 5 -0.49 8.35 5.32
C GLY A 5 -0.33 6.93 5.90
N GLU A 6 -1.42 6.27 6.28
CA GLU A 6 -1.41 4.88 6.74
C GLU A 6 -1.03 3.93 5.59
N VAL A 7 -0.28 2.89 5.92
CA VAL A 7 0.10 1.85 4.97
C VAL A 7 -0.81 0.65 5.20
N VAL A 8 -1.44 0.21 4.13
CA VAL A 8 -2.44 -0.85 4.14
C VAL A 8 -2.10 -1.89 3.08
N ARG A 9 -2.55 -3.13 3.32
CA ARG A 9 -2.54 -4.20 2.32
C ARG A 9 -3.91 -4.27 1.68
N ASP A 10 -3.94 -4.10 0.36
CA ASP A 10 -5.07 -4.44 -0.50
C ASP A 10 -5.04 -5.96 -0.71
N ILE A 11 -5.97 -6.68 -0.08
CA ILE A 11 -6.03 -8.14 -0.17
C ILE A 11 -6.55 -8.60 -1.52
N ALA A 12 -7.46 -7.84 -2.15
CA ALA A 12 -8.03 -8.16 -3.45
C ALA A 12 -6.98 -8.10 -4.57
N ARG A 13 -6.00 -7.20 -4.45
CA ARG A 13 -4.89 -7.07 -5.42
C ARG A 13 -3.58 -7.67 -4.95
N GLU A 14 -3.53 -8.19 -3.72
CA GLU A 14 -2.32 -8.65 -3.03
C GLU A 14 -1.17 -7.64 -3.05
N ARG A 15 -1.49 -6.35 -2.88
CA ARG A 15 -0.53 -5.24 -2.99
C ARG A 15 -0.52 -4.37 -1.74
N VAL A 16 0.63 -3.75 -1.46
CA VAL A 16 0.77 -2.80 -0.35
C VAL A 16 0.80 -1.38 -0.89
N GLY A 17 0.01 -0.50 -0.28
CA GLY A 17 -0.09 0.90 -0.65
C GLY A 17 -0.22 1.82 0.55
N ARG A 18 0.12 3.08 0.35
CA ARG A 18 -0.15 4.15 1.31
C ARG A 18 -1.45 4.85 0.92
N VAL A 19 -2.31 5.10 1.91
CA VAL A 19 -3.53 5.88 1.74
C VAL A 19 -3.17 7.32 1.43
N VAL A 20 -3.64 7.83 0.29
CA VAL A 20 -3.45 9.23 -0.12
C VAL A 20 -4.75 10.04 -0.03
N GLY A 21 -5.89 9.36 -0.04
CA GLY A 21 -7.19 10.00 0.03
C GLY A 21 -8.34 9.01 0.04
N ARG A 22 -9.54 9.53 -0.09
CA ARG A 22 -10.78 8.77 -0.28
C ARG A 22 -11.63 9.48 -1.33
N GLU A 23 -12.23 8.71 -2.22
CA GLU A 23 -13.11 9.21 -3.27
C GLU A 23 -14.42 8.41 -3.18
N GLY A 24 -15.49 9.05 -2.72
CA GLY A 24 -16.76 8.37 -2.41
C GLY A 24 -16.56 7.20 -1.43
N SER A 25 -16.96 5.99 -1.86
CA SER A 25 -16.87 4.75 -1.08
C SER A 25 -15.49 4.07 -1.16
N TYR A 26 -14.57 4.59 -1.97
CA TYR A 26 -13.26 3.98 -2.23
C TYR A 26 -12.14 4.75 -1.52
N VAL A 27 -11.09 4.01 -1.17
CA VAL A 27 -9.84 4.56 -0.64
C VAL A 27 -8.83 4.62 -1.76
N GLN A 28 -8.20 5.77 -1.93
CA GLN A 28 -7.15 5.95 -2.94
C GLN A 28 -5.81 5.57 -2.33
N LEU A 29 -5.11 4.65 -3.00
CA LEU A 29 -3.82 4.13 -2.59
C LEU A 29 -2.74 4.47 -3.61
N ARG A 30 -1.52 4.66 -3.10
CA ARG A 30 -0.31 4.81 -3.92
C ARG A 30 0.74 3.77 -3.55
N PRO A 31 1.50 3.21 -4.51
CA PRO A 31 2.55 2.25 -4.18
C PRO A 31 3.66 2.92 -3.36
N LEU A 32 4.25 2.18 -2.41
CA LEU A 32 5.32 2.70 -1.54
C LEU A 32 6.58 3.11 -2.32
N GLY A 33 6.92 2.37 -3.38
CA GLY A 33 8.08 2.63 -4.23
C GLY A 33 7.85 3.67 -5.35
N GLY A 34 6.65 4.26 -5.43
CA GLY A 34 6.20 5.05 -6.57
C GLY A 34 5.48 4.21 -7.64
N GLY A 35 4.79 4.87 -8.58
CA GLY A 35 3.99 4.23 -9.61
C GLY A 35 2.53 4.70 -9.61
N ARG A 36 1.68 4.03 -10.39
CA ARG A 36 0.29 4.44 -10.60
C ARG A 36 -0.56 4.18 -9.35
N GLU A 37 -1.30 5.20 -8.95
CA GLU A 37 -2.32 5.15 -7.89
C GLU A 37 -3.48 4.23 -8.31
N TRP A 38 -4.19 3.69 -7.34
CA TRP A 38 -5.37 2.86 -7.58
C TRP A 38 -6.40 3.02 -6.46
N ASP A 39 -7.65 2.77 -6.82
CA ASP A 39 -8.76 2.79 -5.88
C ASP A 39 -9.05 1.39 -5.35
N ALA A 40 -9.24 1.30 -4.05
CA ALA A 40 -9.51 0.06 -3.33
C ALA A 40 -10.74 0.20 -2.44
N GLU A 41 -11.48 -0.90 -2.31
CA GLU A 41 -12.63 -0.94 -1.42
C GLU A 41 -12.15 -1.00 0.03
N PRO A 42 -12.68 -0.17 0.95
CA PRO A 42 -12.24 -0.15 2.35
C PRO A 42 -12.33 -1.51 3.05
N ARG A 43 -13.27 -2.38 2.64
CA ARG A 43 -13.43 -3.74 3.18
C ARG A 43 -12.32 -4.70 2.78
N GLU A 44 -11.65 -4.43 1.66
CA GLU A 44 -10.52 -5.20 1.14
C GLU A 44 -9.18 -4.65 1.64
N LEU A 45 -9.21 -3.63 2.51
CA LEU A 45 -8.02 -3.03 3.09
C LEU A 45 -7.76 -3.53 4.50
N ARG A 46 -6.58 -4.10 4.69
CA ARG A 46 -6.06 -4.46 6.00
C ARG A 46 -5.01 -3.45 6.44
N ALA A 47 -5.24 -2.82 7.59
CA ALA A 47 -4.24 -2.01 8.28
C ALA A 47 -3.00 -2.85 8.60
N MET A 48 -1.82 -2.31 8.34
CA MET A 48 -0.55 -2.95 8.66
C MET A 48 0.05 -2.31 9.91
N SER A 49 0.56 -3.13 10.84
CA SER A 49 1.35 -2.63 11.96
C SER A 49 2.66 -2.00 11.47
N GLN A 50 3.26 -1.11 12.26
CA GLN A 50 4.53 -0.46 11.86
C GLN A 50 5.64 -1.47 11.49
N THR A 51 5.72 -2.59 12.20
CA THR A 51 6.68 -3.67 11.90
C THR A 51 6.40 -4.33 10.54
N GLU A 52 5.14 -4.61 10.23
CA GLU A 52 4.73 -5.15 8.92
C GLU A 52 5.03 -4.13 7.79
N VAL A 53 4.82 -2.84 8.04
CA VAL A 53 5.14 -1.76 7.10
C VAL A 53 6.63 -1.69 6.81
N LEU A 54 7.48 -1.72 7.84
CA LEU A 54 8.93 -1.73 7.69
C LEU A 54 9.39 -2.96 6.91
N SER A 55 8.86 -4.14 7.23
CA SER A 55 9.17 -5.38 6.50
C SER A 55 8.75 -5.30 5.03
N ALA A 56 7.57 -4.72 4.73
CA ALA A 56 7.10 -4.55 3.36
C ALA A 56 7.96 -3.56 2.56
N LEU A 57 8.37 -2.45 3.18
CA LEU A 57 9.30 -1.48 2.57
C LEU A 57 10.65 -2.13 2.25
N VAL A 58 11.21 -2.90 3.20
CA VAL A 58 12.47 -3.62 3.01
C VAL A 58 12.34 -4.69 1.93
N ALA A 59 11.23 -5.43 1.89
CA ALA A 59 10.97 -6.44 0.85
C ALA A 59 10.87 -5.80 -0.55
N GLU A 60 10.17 -4.68 -0.68
CA GLU A 60 10.04 -3.92 -1.93
C GLU A 60 11.40 -3.40 -2.41
N LEU A 61 12.18 -2.80 -1.50
CA LEU A 61 13.54 -2.33 -1.79
C LEU A 61 14.46 -3.49 -2.20
N ASN A 62 14.42 -4.61 -1.47
CA ASN A 62 15.19 -5.81 -1.80
C ASN A 62 14.78 -6.41 -3.16
N ALA A 63 13.49 -6.43 -3.48
CA ALA A 63 12.99 -6.91 -4.76
C ALA A 63 13.45 -6.00 -5.92
N ARG A 64 13.48 -4.68 -5.71
CA ARG A 64 14.02 -3.71 -6.68
C ARG A 64 15.53 -3.87 -6.87
N SER A 65 16.30 -4.01 -5.79
CA SER A 65 17.75 -4.25 -5.87
C SER A 65 18.10 -5.56 -6.56
N ARG A 66 17.27 -6.61 -6.39
CA ARG A 66 17.46 -7.90 -7.07
C ARG A 66 17.07 -7.89 -8.54
N ARG A 67 16.23 -6.94 -8.98
CA ARG A 67 15.91 -6.70 -10.40
C ARG A 67 16.82 -5.62 -11.01
N GLY A 68 18.08 -5.55 -10.55
CA GLY A 68 19.05 -4.53 -10.94
C GLY A 68 18.99 -4.13 -12.42
N ILE A 69 18.88 -2.82 -12.61
CA ILE A 69 19.45 -1.96 -13.68
C ILE A 69 20.29 -2.71 -14.72
#